data_AF-A0A9Q0X024-F1
#
_entry.id   AF-A0A9Q0X024-F1
#
_cell.length_a   1.000
_cell.length_b   1.000
_cell.length_c   1.000
_cell.angle_alpha   90.00
_cell.angle_beta   90.00
_cell.angle_gamma   90.00
#
_symmetry.space_group_name_H-M   'P 1'
#
loop_
_entity.id
_entity.type
_entity.pdbx_description
1 polymer ?
#
loop_
_entity_poly.entity_id
_entity_poly.type
_entity_poly.pdbx_seq_one_letter_code
_entity_poly.pdbx_strand_id
1 'polypeptide(L)'
;MNKKMLRFSVNLSVQKHASFGFSVDGRIITSFTRKCSSCFSPYCRKIDTTFNVWILPSRASREVHLPDIGGDDPSLTDIDSLIQETIRLAACVKDTCSELCAKSKPKLIHIGGQKAASIDKRWSILLELKAKNL
;
A
#
# COMPACT_ATOMS: atom_id res chain seq x y z
N MET A 1 -14.14 3.77 -16.05
CA MET A 1 -12.74 4.26 -16.07
C MET A 1 -11.83 3.03 -16.06
N ASN A 2 -11.46 2.53 -17.25
CA ASN A 2 -10.83 1.23 -17.39
C ASN A 2 -9.32 1.38 -17.14
N LYS A 3 -8.84 0.95 -15.96
CA LYS A 3 -7.40 0.90 -15.66
C LYS A 3 -6.75 -0.15 -16.57
N LYS A 4 -6.17 0.27 -17.69
CA LYS A 4 -5.28 -0.59 -18.48
C LYS A 4 -3.99 -0.80 -17.70
N MET A 5 -3.90 -1.92 -17.00
CA MET A 5 -2.64 -2.44 -16.50
C MET A 5 -1.86 -3.00 -17.69
N LEU A 6 -0.71 -2.41 -18.01
CA LEU A 6 -0.03 -2.70 -19.27
C LEU A 6 0.64 -4.09 -19.25
N ARG A 7 1.10 -4.53 -18.08
CA ARG A 7 1.66 -5.86 -17.79
C ARG A 7 1.53 -6.15 -16.30
N PHE A 8 1.15 -7.39 -15.96
CA PHE A 8 1.13 -7.94 -14.60
C PHE A 8 1.83 -9.28 -14.60
N SER A 9 2.83 -9.46 -13.74
CA SER A 9 3.39 -10.78 -13.48
C SER A 9 3.72 -10.91 -12.01
N VAL A 10 3.36 -12.04 -11.42
CA VAL A 10 3.75 -12.43 -10.07
C VAL A 10 4.55 -13.72 -10.19
N ASN A 11 5.77 -13.73 -9.64
CA ASN A 11 6.59 -14.93 -9.53
C ASN A 11 6.59 -15.34 -8.07
N LEU A 12 6.20 -16.58 -7.79
CA LEU A 12 6.19 -17.13 -6.44
C LEU A 12 7.19 -18.29 -6.37
N SER A 13 7.97 -18.32 -5.30
CA SER A 13 8.86 -19.42 -4.95
C SER A 13 8.48 -19.91 -3.57
N VAL A 14 8.24 -21.21 -3.44
CA VAL A 14 7.87 -21.83 -2.17
C VAL A 14 9.04 -22.67 -1.69
N GLN A 15 9.49 -22.41 -0.46
CA GLN A 15 10.52 -23.21 0.18
C GLN A 15 9.92 -23.93 1.39
N LYS A 16 10.19 -25.23 1.48
CA LYS A 16 9.80 -26.03 2.64
C LYS A 16 10.95 -26.05 3.64
N HIS A 17 10.66 -25.67 4.87
CA HIS A 17 11.62 -25.66 5.96
C HIS A 17 11.33 -26.82 6.91
N ALA A 18 12.37 -27.57 7.30
CA ALA A 18 12.23 -28.58 8.34
C ALA A 18 11.77 -27.89 9.64
N SER A 19 10.67 -28.37 10.22
CA SER A 19 10.07 -27.89 11.48
C SER A 19 9.39 -26.50 11.48
N PHE A 20 9.60 -25.64 10.48
CA PHE A 20 9.06 -24.27 10.44
C PHE A 20 7.95 -24.03 9.40
N GLY A 21 7.56 -25.06 8.64
CA GLY A 21 6.48 -24.94 7.65
C GLY A 21 6.99 -24.53 6.27
N PHE A 22 6.28 -23.59 5.63
CA PHE A 22 6.60 -23.10 4.29
C PHE A 22 6.95 -21.61 4.33
N SER A 23 7.94 -21.19 3.56
CA SER A 23 8.10 -19.77 3.20
C SER A 23 7.71 -19.56 1.75
N VAL A 24 7.07 -18.42 1.47
CA VAL A 24 6.72 -18.00 0.13
C VAL A 24 7.41 -16.69 -0.16
N ASP A 25 8.31 -16.72 -1.13
CA ASP A 25 8.98 -15.56 -1.70
C ASP A 25 8.25 -15.15 -2.97
N GLY A 26 7.76 -13.92 -3.00
CA GLY A 26 7.05 -13.35 -4.13
C GLY A 26 7.80 -12.18 -4.76
N ARG A 27 7.84 -12.13 -6.08
CA ARG A 27 8.24 -10.94 -6.85
C ARG A 27 7.10 -10.48 -7.73
N ILE A 28 6.66 -9.25 -7.51
CA ILE A 28 5.57 -8.61 -8.25
C ILE A 28 6.18 -7.60 -9.22
N ILE A 29 5.93 -7.80 -10.51
CA ILE A 29 6.29 -6.86 -11.57
C ILE A 29 4.99 -6.39 -12.21
N THR A 30 4.70 -5.10 -12.08
CA THR A 30 3.49 -4.52 -12.66
C THR A 30 3.75 -3.14 -13.22
N SER A 31 2.94 -2.72 -14.19
CA SER A 31 2.97 -1.37 -14.72
C SER A 31 1.57 -0.82 -14.95
N PHE A 32 1.34 0.42 -14.54
CA PHE A 32 0.07 1.11 -14.74
C PHE A 32 0.29 2.58 -15.04
N THR A 33 -0.69 3.18 -15.74
CA THR A 33 -0.68 4.61 -16.03
C THR A 33 -1.26 5.39 -14.87
N ARG A 34 -0.57 6.45 -14.44
CA ARG A 34 -1.08 7.45 -13.48
C ARG A 34 -0.82 8.87 -13.97
N LYS A 35 -1.48 9.84 -13.34
CA LYS A 35 -1.19 11.26 -13.54
C LYS A 35 -0.14 11.72 -12.53
N CYS A 36 0.85 12.47 -12.99
CA CYS A 36 1.83 13.10 -12.13
C CYS A 36 1.16 14.14 -11.23
N SER A 37 1.46 14.16 -9.93
CA SER A 37 0.94 15.17 -9.02
C SER A 37 1.47 16.58 -9.30
N SER A 38 2.65 16.72 -9.90
CA SER A 38 3.28 18.02 -10.18
C SER A 38 2.87 18.63 -11.53
N CYS A 39 2.83 17.82 -12.59
CA CYS A 39 2.62 18.31 -13.96
C CYS A 39 1.36 17.75 -14.64
N PHE A 40 0.60 16.89 -13.96
CA PHE A 40 -0.66 16.30 -14.42
C PHE A 40 -0.58 15.45 -15.71
N SER A 41 0.63 15.30 -16.28
CA SER A 41 0.84 14.44 -17.44
C SER A 41 0.66 12.97 -17.07
N PRO A 42 0.07 12.16 -17.97
CA PRO A 42 0.01 10.73 -17.79
C PRO A 42 1.42 10.14 -17.93
N TYR A 43 1.80 9.25 -17.02
CA TYR A 43 3.07 8.54 -17.07
C TYR A 43 2.87 7.07 -16.69
N CYS A 44 3.74 6.22 -17.25
CA CYS A 44 3.77 4.79 -16.92
C CYS A 44 4.60 4.59 -15.66
N ARG A 45 3.97 4.11 -14.59
CA ARG A 45 4.65 3.71 -13.36
C ARG A 45 4.91 2.22 -13.41
N LYS A 46 6.19 1.83 -13.40
CA LYS A 46 6.63 0.46 -13.18
C LYS A 46 6.85 0.22 -11.68
N ILE A 47 6.32 -0.88 -11.18
CA ILE A 47 6.59 -1.42 -9.85
C ILE A 47 7.31 -2.76 -10.04
N ASP A 48 8.40 -2.91 -9.31
CA ASP A 48 9.16 -4.16 -9.17
C ASP A 48 9.47 -4.28 -7.68
N THR A 49 8.72 -5.13 -6.99
CA THR A 49 8.80 -5.28 -5.54
C THR A 49 8.75 -6.74 -5.16
N THR A 50 9.34 -7.07 -4.01
CA THR A 50 9.33 -8.42 -3.45
C THR A 50 8.60 -8.44 -2.13
N PHE A 51 8.10 -9.61 -1.75
CA PHE A 51 7.55 -9.91 -0.42
C PHE A 51 8.00 -11.31 0.01
N ASN A 52 8.09 -11.53 1.31
CA ASN A 52 8.35 -12.83 1.91
C ASN A 52 7.32 -13.06 3.01
N VAL A 53 6.69 -14.23 3.03
CA VAL A 53 5.71 -14.60 4.05
C VAL A 53 5.95 -16.03 4.52
N TRP A 54 5.77 -16.26 5.82
CA TRP A 54 5.86 -17.58 6.44
C TRP A 54 4.46 -18.13 6.66
N ILE A 55 4.23 -19.34 6.16
CA ILE A 55 2.98 -20.07 6.32
C ILE A 55 3.28 -21.22 7.27
N LEU A 56 2.78 -21.09 8.49
CA LEU A 56 2.84 -22.14 9.49
C LEU A 56 1.74 -23.16 9.20
N PRO A 57 2.06 -24.47 9.20
CA PRO A 57 1.02 -25.49 9.15
C PRO A 57 0.09 -25.32 10.35
N SER A 58 -1.22 -25.24 10.08
CA SER A 58 -2.25 -25.20 11.13
C SER A 58 -2.09 -26.40 12.06
N ARG A 59 -2.21 -26.17 13.37
CA ARG A 59 -2.10 -27.21 14.41
C ARG A 59 -3.36 -28.09 14.53
N ALA A 60 -4.24 -28.07 13.53
CA ALA A 60 -5.48 -28.85 13.51
C ALA A 60 -5.22 -30.37 13.34
N SER A 61 -4.57 -31.01 14.31
CA SER A 61 -4.64 -32.45 14.65
C SER A 61 -3.60 -32.82 15.74
N ARG A 62 -3.53 -32.04 16.83
CA ARG A 62 -2.98 -32.57 18.09
C ARG A 62 -3.93 -32.16 19.20
N GLU A 63 -4.73 -33.12 19.67
CA GLU A 63 -5.51 -33.01 20.89
C GLU A 63 -4.57 -32.72 22.06
N VAL A 64 -4.27 -31.44 22.28
CA VAL A 64 -3.60 -30.96 23.48
C VAL A 64 -4.45 -29.82 23.99
N HIS A 65 -5.28 -30.13 24.98
CA HIS A 65 -6.01 -29.17 25.80
C HIS A 65 -5.02 -28.14 26.36
N LEU A 66 -4.95 -26.96 25.74
CA LEU A 66 -4.36 -25.76 26.32
C LEU A 66 -5.48 -24.72 26.47
N PRO A 67 -5.46 -23.90 27.53
CA PRO A 67 -6.56 -22.98 27.81
C PRO A 67 -6.70 -21.95 26.69
N ASP A 68 -7.95 -21.69 26.34
CA ASP A 68 -8.41 -20.75 25.32
C ASP A 68 -7.95 -19.32 25.65
N ILE A 69 -6.72 -18.99 25.27
CA ILE A 69 -6.27 -17.62 25.13
C ILE A 69 -6.55 -17.28 23.68
N GLY A 70 -7.68 -16.59 23.45
CA GLY A 70 -8.22 -16.14 22.17
C GLY A 70 -7.18 -16.09 21.06
N GLY A 71 -7.10 -17.18 20.31
CA GLY A 71 -6.15 -17.39 19.24
C GLY A 71 -6.88 -17.29 17.93
N ASP A 72 -7.00 -16.08 17.40
CA ASP A 72 -7.22 -15.91 15.96
C ASP A 72 -6.04 -16.57 15.24
N ASP A 73 -6.17 -17.86 14.91
CA ASP A 73 -5.16 -18.64 14.20
C ASP A 73 -4.79 -17.89 12.90
N PRO A 74 -3.58 -17.32 12.76
CA PRO A 74 -3.21 -16.55 11.57
C PRO A 74 -2.82 -17.48 10.39
N SER A 75 -3.34 -18.72 10.38
CA SER A 75 -2.82 -19.83 9.57
C SER A 75 -3.31 -19.85 8.13
N LEU A 76 -4.11 -18.86 7.72
CA LEU A 76 -4.58 -18.72 6.34
C LEU A 76 -4.29 -17.30 5.85
N THR A 77 -3.03 -17.01 5.56
CA THR A 77 -2.67 -15.78 4.86
C THR A 77 -3.16 -15.86 3.42
N ASP A 78 -4.19 -15.09 3.08
CA ASP A 78 -4.63 -14.91 1.70
C ASP A 78 -3.54 -14.15 0.91
N ILE A 79 -2.83 -14.90 0.06
CA ILE A 79 -1.74 -14.38 -0.77
C ILE A 79 -2.26 -13.30 -1.72
N ASP A 80 -3.51 -13.39 -2.17
CA ASP A 80 -4.10 -12.39 -3.07
C ASP A 80 -4.25 -11.04 -2.37
N SER A 81 -4.78 -11.04 -1.14
CA SER A 81 -4.84 -9.86 -0.29
C SER A 81 -3.46 -9.25 -0.02
N LEU A 82 -2.45 -10.09 0.25
CA LEU A 82 -1.07 -9.63 0.45
C LEU A 82 -0.48 -8.99 -0.82
N ILE A 83 -0.69 -9.61 -1.98
CA ILE A 83 -0.26 -9.06 -3.27
C ILE A 83 -0.95 -7.71 -3.53
N GLN A 84 -2.25 -7.62 -3.29
CA GLN A 84 -3.02 -6.40 -3.48
C GLN A 84 -2.50 -5.26 -2.60
N GLU A 85 -2.27 -5.52 -1.31
CA GLU A 85 -1.78 -4.50 -0.38
C GLU A 85 -0.33 -4.11 -0.69
N THR A 86 0.51 -5.07 -1.09
CA THR A 86 1.89 -4.79 -1.52
C THR A 86 1.91 -3.86 -2.73
N ILE A 87 1.05 -4.10 -3.72
CA ILE A 87 0.91 -3.21 -4.89
C ILE A 87 0.40 -1.84 -4.46
N ARG A 88 -0.58 -1.78 -3.55
CA ARG A 88 -1.14 -0.52 -3.04
C ARG A 88 -0.08 0.32 -2.36
N LEU A 89 0.69 -0.27 -1.46
CA LEU A 89 1.78 0.40 -0.74
C LEU A 89 2.86 0.88 -1.73
N ALA A 90 3.33 0.00 -2.61
CA ALA A 90 4.36 0.35 -3.59
C ALA A 90 3.90 1.44 -4.59
N ALA A 91 2.61 1.50 -4.91
CA ALA A 91 2.03 2.53 -5.76
C ALA A 91 1.94 3.91 -5.08
N CYS A 92 1.93 3.98 -3.75
CA CYS A 92 1.85 5.23 -3.01
C CYS A 92 3.21 5.93 -2.82
N VAL A 93 4.33 5.20 -2.94
CA VAL A 93 5.67 5.75 -2.66
C VAL A 93 6.09 6.87 -3.62
N LYS A 94 5.63 6.85 -4.88
CA LYS A 94 6.03 7.84 -5.88
C LYS A 94 4.89 8.21 -6.82
N ASP A 95 4.43 9.44 -6.68
CA ASP A 95 3.33 10.08 -7.41
C ASP A 95 3.83 11.04 -8.52
N THR A 96 5.14 11.14 -8.72
CA THR A 96 5.79 12.01 -9.70
C THR A 96 6.38 11.24 -10.88
N CYS A 97 6.31 11.83 -12.07
CA CYS A 97 6.79 11.20 -13.32
C CYS A 97 8.31 11.35 -13.54
N SER A 98 8.96 12.31 -12.88
CA SER A 98 10.39 12.58 -13.01
C SER A 98 10.98 13.16 -11.73
N GLU A 99 12.30 13.13 -11.62
CA GLU A 99 13.00 13.74 -10.49
C GLU A 99 12.82 15.26 -10.43
N LEU A 100 12.67 15.91 -11.59
CA LEU A 100 12.31 17.33 -11.66
C LEU A 100 10.94 17.60 -11.03
N CYS A 101 9.96 16.73 -11.26
CA CYS A 101 8.65 16.83 -10.62
C CYS A 101 8.74 16.56 -9.11
N ALA A 102 9.58 15.60 -8.69
CA ALA A 102 9.82 15.33 -7.27
C ALA A 102 10.46 16.51 -6.53
N LYS A 103 11.37 17.25 -7.19
CA LYS A 103 12.03 18.45 -6.64
C LYS A 103 11.22 19.73 -6.81
N SER A 104 10.20 19.72 -7.65
CA SER A 104 9.35 20.88 -7.87
C SER A 104 8.56 21.22 -6.61
N LYS A 105 8.43 22.52 -6.30
CA LYS A 105 7.56 22.95 -5.20
C LYS A 105 6.15 22.44 -5.49
N PRO A 106 5.47 21.79 -4.53
CA PRO A 106 4.13 21.30 -4.74
C PRO A 106 3.24 22.47 -5.18
N LYS A 107 2.77 22.42 -6.43
CA LYS A 107 1.80 23.38 -6.92
C LYS A 107 0.47 23.02 -6.27
N LEU A 108 0.12 23.77 -5.24
CA LEU A 108 -1.21 23.76 -4.63
C LEU A 108 -2.21 24.18 -5.72
N ILE A 109 -2.75 23.21 -6.47
CA ILE A 109 -3.83 23.49 -7.40
C ILE A 109 -5.08 23.61 -6.55
N HIS A 110 -5.52 24.86 -6.33
CA HIS A 110 -6.88 25.13 -5.91
C HIS A 110 -7.82 24.61 -7.01
N ILE A 111 -8.31 23.38 -6.85
CA ILE A 111 -9.45 22.87 -7.61
C ILE A 111 -10.67 23.58 -7.02
N GLY A 112 -10.89 24.80 -7.47
CA GLY A 112 -11.92 25.69 -6.98
C GLY A 112 -11.61 27.08 -7.51
N GLY A 113 -12.40 27.54 -8.48
CA GLY A 113 -12.38 28.94 -8.90
C GLY A 113 -12.48 29.83 -7.67
N GLN A 114 -11.77 30.96 -7.70
CA GLN A 114 -11.66 31.99 -6.66
C GLN A 114 -12.94 32.19 -5.82
N LYS A 115 -13.12 31.35 -4.81
CA LYS A 115 -13.94 31.56 -3.63
C LYS A 115 -13.22 30.80 -2.53
N ALA A 116 -12.88 31.52 -1.47
CA ALA A 116 -12.10 31.10 -0.32
C ALA A 116 -12.09 29.58 -0.15
N ALA A 117 -10.90 28.98 -0.15
CA ALA A 117 -10.71 27.59 0.26
C ALA A 117 -11.57 27.37 1.50
N SER A 118 -12.61 26.54 1.40
CA SER A 118 -13.36 26.15 2.58
C SER A 118 -12.37 25.34 3.39
N ILE A 119 -11.71 26.00 4.33
CA ILE A 119 -10.95 25.36 5.38
C ILE A 119 -11.93 24.35 5.96
N ASP A 120 -11.63 23.06 5.74
CA ASP A 120 -12.42 21.97 6.28
C ASP A 120 -12.61 22.28 7.77
N LYS A 121 -13.86 22.33 8.23
CA LYS A 121 -14.25 22.86 9.55
C LYS A 121 -13.45 22.22 10.70
N ARG A 122 -12.86 21.05 10.47
CA ARG A 122 -11.96 20.35 11.40
C ARG A 122 -10.70 21.16 11.72
N TRP A 123 -10.14 21.88 10.75
CA TRP A 123 -8.92 22.68 10.95
C TRP A 123 -9.19 24.03 11.61
N SER A 124 -10.42 24.54 11.51
CA SER A 124 -10.83 25.80 12.14
C SER A 124 -10.65 25.77 13.66
N ILE A 125 -11.00 24.64 14.28
CA ILE A 125 -10.92 24.45 15.74
C ILE A 125 -9.45 24.48 16.23
N LEU A 126 -8.54 23.84 15.48
CA LEU A 126 -7.11 23.82 15.84
C LEU A 126 -6.47 25.21 15.72
N LEU A 127 -6.92 26.02 14.75
CA LEU A 127 -6.48 27.40 14.59
C LEU A 127 -7.00 28.30 15.72
N GLU A 128 -8.26 28.12 16.15
CA GLU A 128 -8.82 28.84 17.31
C GLU A 128 -8.08 28.51 18.61
N LEU A 129 -7.72 27.24 18.81
CA LEU A 129 -6.95 26.81 19.98
C LEU A 129 -5.54 27.40 19.99
N LYS A 130 -4.90 27.51 18.82
CA LYS A 130 -3.59 28.18 18.69
C LYS A 130 -3.68 29.67 19.00
N ALA A 131 -4.74 30.35 18.57
CA ALA A 131 -4.94 31.77 18.82
C ALA A 131 -5.24 32.10 20.30
N LYS A 132 -5.80 31.15 21.06
CA LYS A 132 -6.14 31.31 22.48
C LYS A 132 -5.00 30.95 23.45
N ASN A 133 -3.89 30.36 22.97
CA ASN A 133 -2.73 29.98 23.78
C ASN A 133 -1.54 30.95 23.62
N LEU A 134 -1.81 32.21 23.25
CA LEU A 134 -0.85 33.31 23.18
C LEU A 134 -1.38 34.50 24.00
#